data_AF-A0A8J3MQB6-F1
#
_entry.id   AF-A0A8J3MQB6-F1
#
_cell.length_a   1.000
_cell.length_b   1.000
_cell.length_c   1.000
_cell.angle_alpha   90.00
_cell.angle_beta   90.00
_cell.angle_gamma   90.00
#
_symmetry.space_group_name_H-M   'P 1'
#
loop_
_entity.id
_entity.type
_entity.pdbx_description
1 polymer ?
#
loop_
_entity_poly.entity_id
_entity_poly.type
_entity_poly.pdbx_seq_one_letter_code
_entity_poly.pdbx_strand_id
1 'polypeptide(L)' 'MSQEDVHDMESSGESHQMSIALTIGATIGVMGLVLFLYGLFGTADYARSDGININLWWGLLMMVVGLFMGGGSYLRSRKR' A
#
# COMPACT_ATOMS: atom_id res chain seq x y z
N MET A 1 44.08 4.38 4.43
CA MET A 1 42.65 4.11 4.61
C MET A 1 42.48 3.67 6.04
N SER A 2 41.99 4.58 6.89
CA SER A 2 41.87 4.34 8.33
C SER A 2 40.59 3.55 8.61
N GLN A 3 40.54 2.85 9.74
CA GLN A 3 39.34 2.13 10.21
C GLN A 3 38.11 3.05 10.30
N GLU A 4 38.32 4.35 10.49
CA GLU A 4 37.31 5.41 10.47
C GLU A 4 36.64 5.56 9.08
N ASP A 5 37.43 5.55 7.99
CA ASP A 5 36.92 5.62 6.61
C ASP A 5 36.01 4.43 6.27
N VAL A 6 36.34 3.24 6.78
CA VAL A 6 35.60 2.00 6.51
C VAL A 6 34.26 2.00 7.27
N HIS A 7 34.21 2.58 8.47
CA HIS A 7 33.01 2.68 9.30
C HIS A 7 32.03 3.76 8.79
N ASP A 8 32.55 4.88 8.27
CA ASP A 8 31.73 5.94 7.68
C ASP A 8 31.10 5.51 6.34
N MET A 9 31.77 4.65 5.58
CA MET A 9 31.21 4.04 4.37
C MET A 9 30.10 3.03 4.68
N GLU A 10 30.18 2.31 5.81
CA GLU A 10 29.11 1.42 6.29
C GLU A 10 27.87 2.20 6.75
N SER A 11 28.06 3.31 7.47
CA SER A 11 26.95 4.16 7.97
C SER A 11 26.21 4.91 6.86
N SER A 12 26.92 5.33 5.79
CA SER A 12 26.30 5.98 4.62
C SER A 12 25.35 5.07 3.81
N GLY A 13 25.37 3.76 4.09
CA GLY A 13 24.54 2.74 3.45
C GLY A 13 23.24 2.40 4.20
N GLU A 14 22.90 3.10 5.30
CA GLU A 14 21.55 3.06 5.90
C GLU A 14 20.54 3.76 4.98
N SER A 15 20.31 3.11 3.84
CA SER A 15 19.23 3.43 2.92
C SER A 15 17.91 3.39 3.68
N HIS A 16 17.08 4.42 3.48
CA HIS A 16 15.68 4.44 3.86
C HIS A 16 14.94 3.27 3.20
N GLN A 17 15.06 2.07 3.76
CA GLN A 17 14.31 0.90 3.35
C GLN A 17 12.91 1.04 3.93
N MET A 18 12.09 1.87 3.28
CA MET A 18 10.65 1.83 3.51
C MET A 18 10.22 0.37 3.38
N SER A 19 9.58 -0.13 4.43
CA SER A 19 9.14 -1.53 4.47
C SER A 19 8.38 -1.83 3.19
N ILE A 20 8.83 -2.83 2.44
CA ILE A 20 8.23 -3.22 1.15
C ILE A 20 6.72 -3.44 1.30
N ALA A 21 6.30 -4.01 2.44
CA ALA A 21 4.89 -4.16 2.80
C ALA A 21 4.11 -2.84 2.92
N LEU A 22 4.77 -1.77 3.36
CA LEU A 22 4.18 -0.43 3.47
C LEU A 22 3.99 0.18 2.08
N THR A 23 5.00 0.10 1.21
CA THR A 23 4.91 0.57 -0.17
C THR A 23 3.84 -0.19 -0.96
N ILE A 24 3.82 -1.52 -0.86
CA ILE A 24 2.82 -2.37 -1.51
C ILE A 24 1.41 -2.10 -0.94
N GLY A 25 1.28 -2.05 0.39
CA GLY A 25 -0.01 -1.78 1.03
C GLY A 25 -0.57 -0.41 0.66
N ALA A 26 0.30 0.61 0.59
CA ALA A 26 -0.08 1.96 0.17
C ALA A 26 -0.55 2.00 -1.30
N THR A 27 0.20 1.38 -2.22
CA THR A 27 -0.17 1.34 -3.63
C THR A 27 -1.47 0.57 -3.87
N ILE A 28 -1.65 -0.60 -3.23
CA ILE A 28 -2.91 -1.35 -3.29
C ILE A 28 -4.06 -0.52 -2.72
N GLY A 29 -3.85 0.17 -1.60
CA GLY A 29 -4.85 1.02 -0.96
C GLY A 29 -5.27 2.20 -1.84
N VAL A 30 -4.32 2.88 -2.49
CA VAL A 30 -4.59 3.97 -3.44
C VAL A 30 -5.38 3.46 -4.65
N MET A 31 -4.96 2.34 -5.25
CA MET A 31 -5.69 1.74 -6.37
C MET A 31 -7.10 1.32 -5.97
N GLY A 32 -7.26 0.73 -4.77
CA GLY A 32 -8.56 0.38 -4.20
C GLY A 32 -9.46 1.60 -3.98
N LEU A 33 -8.90 2.70 -3.48
CA LEU A 33 -9.63 3.96 -3.29
C LEU A 33 -10.13 4.51 -4.63
N VAL A 34 -9.28 4.55 -5.66
CA VAL A 34 -9.67 5.00 -7.00
C VAL A 34 -10.80 4.12 -7.55
N LEU A 35 -10.67 2.80 -7.44
CA LEU A 35 -11.67 1.86 -7.93
C LEU A 35 -12.99 1.96 -7.15
N PHE A 36 -12.92 2.17 -5.84
CA PHE A 36 -14.09 2.38 -4.99
C PHE A 36 -14.83 3.67 -5.36
N LEU A 37 -14.11 4.78 -5.55
CA LEU A 37 -14.68 6.05 -5.99
C LEU A 37 -15.26 5.93 -7.40
N TYR A 38 -14.61 5.21 -8.31
CA TYR A 38 -15.15 4.90 -9.63
C TYR A 38 -16.43 4.04 -9.52
N GLY A 39 -16.48 3.08 -8.61
CA GLY A 39 -17.71 2.36 -8.30
C GLY A 39 -18.81 3.27 -7.77
N LEU A 40 -18.48 4.27 -6.95
CA LEU A 40 -19.47 5.14 -6.32
C LEU A 40 -20.03 6.22 -7.26
N PHE A 41 -19.16 6.82 -8.08
CA PHE A 41 -19.51 7.97 -8.94
C PHE A 41 -19.54 7.64 -10.43
N GLY A 42 -18.92 6.54 -10.86
CA GLY A 42 -18.86 6.13 -12.25
C GLY A 42 -20.08 5.33 -12.69
N THR A 43 -20.22 5.19 -14.01
CA THR A 43 -21.23 4.31 -14.60
C THR A 43 -20.80 2.86 -14.42
N ALA A 44 -21.49 2.12 -13.55
CA ALA A 44 -21.23 0.70 -13.41
C ALA A 44 -21.77 -0.06 -14.63
N ASP A 45 -20.98 -1.01 -15.11
CA ASP A 45 -21.37 -1.88 -16.21
C ASP A 45 -22.22 -3.04 -15.66
N TYR A 46 -23.49 -2.72 -15.37
CA TYR A 46 -24.43 -3.65 -14.73
C TYR A 46 -24.80 -4.84 -15.61
N ALA A 47 -24.64 -4.73 -16.93
CA ALA A 47 -24.93 -5.80 -17.88
C ALA A 47 -24.06 -7.06 -17.68
N ARG A 48 -22.88 -6.91 -17.08
CA ARG A 48 -21.97 -8.01 -16.76
C ARG A 48 -22.06 -8.50 -15.32
N SER A 49 -22.78 -7.78 -14.46
CA SER A 49 -22.59 -7.85 -13.01
C SER A 49 -23.86 -8.18 -12.23
N ASP A 50 -24.94 -8.57 -12.93
CA ASP A 50 -26.23 -8.94 -12.33
C ASP A 50 -26.79 -7.85 -11.38
N GLY A 51 -26.60 -6.58 -11.75
CA GLY A 51 -27.02 -5.41 -10.95
C GLY A 51 -26.07 -5.01 -9.82
N ILE A 52 -24.97 -5.74 -9.59
CA ILE A 52 -23.99 -5.42 -8.54
C ILE A 52 -22.85 -4.57 -9.10
N ASN A 53 -22.40 -3.57 -8.32
CA ASN A 53 -21.23 -2.77 -8.69
C ASN A 53 -19.93 -3.48 -8.29
N ILE A 54 -19.34 -4.21 -9.25
CA ILE A 54 -18.09 -4.97 -9.05
C ILE A 54 -16.93 -4.04 -8.65
N ASN A 55 -16.83 -2.84 -9.23
CA ASN A 55 -15.73 -1.91 -8.93
C ASN A 55 -15.77 -1.43 -7.47
N LEU A 56 -16.97 -1.20 -6.94
CA LEU A 56 -17.14 -0.80 -5.54
C LEU A 56 -16.64 -1.90 -4.58
N TRP A 57 -17.04 -3.16 -4.81
CA TRP A 57 -16.66 -4.28 -3.96
C TRP A 57 -15.18 -4.63 -4.05
N TRP A 58 -14.60 -4.64 -5.26
CA TRP A 58 -13.17 -4.85 -5.44
C TRP A 58 -12.35 -3.70 -4.87
N GLY A 59 -12.81 -2.45 -5.03
CA GLY A 59 -12.17 -1.29 -4.43
C GLY A 59 -12.15 -1.37 -2.91
N LEU A 60 -13.27 -1.77 -2.30
CA LEU A 60 -13.37 -1.99 -0.86
C LEU A 60 -12.42 -3.11 -0.38
N LEU A 61 -12.38 -4.25 -1.08
CA LEU A 61 -11.47 -5.35 -0.78
C LEU A 61 -10.00 -4.89 -0.81
N MET A 62 -9.60 -4.18 -1.88
CA MET A 62 -8.25 -3.65 -2.03
C MET A 62 -7.91 -2.64 -0.92
N MET A 63 -8.85 -1.79 -0.51
CA MET A 63 -8.63 -0.88 0.63
C MET A 63 -8.40 -1.65 1.94
N VAL A 64 -9.19 -2.68 2.23
CA VAL A 64 -9.02 -3.51 3.45
C VAL A 64 -7.67 -4.21 3.44
N VAL A 65 -7.27 -4.82 2.32
CA VAL A 65 -5.97 -5.49 2.18
C VAL A 65 -4.81 -4.49 2.30
N GLY A 66 -4.91 -3.34 1.63
CA GLY A 66 -3.91 -2.27 1.69
C GLY A 66 -3.74 -1.72 3.12
N LEU A 67 -4.85 -1.50 3.84
CA LEU A 67 -4.81 -1.10 5.24
C LEU A 67 -4.23 -2.19 6.15
N PHE A 68 -4.53 -3.47 5.90
CA PHE A 68 -4.00 -4.55 6.71
C PHE A 68 -2.47 -4.68 6.54
N MET A 69 -1.98 -4.58 5.31
CA MET A 69 -0.55 -4.60 5.01
C MET A 69 0.18 -3.35 5.51
N GLY A 70 -0.33 -2.15 5.20
CA GLY A 70 0.27 -0.88 5.60
C GLY A 70 0.14 -0.59 7.09
N GLY A 71 -1.05 -0.82 7.65
CA GLY A 71 -1.35 -0.65 9.07
C GLY A 71 -0.57 -1.64 9.95
N GLY A 72 -0.45 -2.91 9.53
CA GLY A 72 0.42 -3.87 10.21
C GLY A 72 1.89 -3.43 10.23
N SER A 73 2.38 -2.85 9.13
CA SER A 73 3.74 -2.31 9.03
C SER A 73 3.95 -1.06 9.88
N TYR A 74 2.96 -0.16 9.93
CA TYR A 74 3.01 1.08 10.72
C TYR A 74 2.94 0.79 12.23
N LEU A 75 2.03 -0.09 12.66
CA LEU A 75 1.93 -0.50 14.06
C LEU A 75 3.16 -1.28 14.52
N ARG A 76 3.79 -2.08 13.64
CA ARG A 76 5.01 -2.82 13.98
C ARG A 76 6.26 -1.94 14.00
N SER A 77 6.33 -0.92 13.15
CA SER A 77 7.44 0.05 13.17
C SER A 77 7.42 0.96 14.39
N ARG A 78 6.24 1.20 15.02
CA ARG A 78 6.13 2.00 16.25
C ARG A 78 6.50 1.21 17.53
N LYS A 79 6.67 -0.11 17.43
CA LYS A 79 6.99 -1.00 18.56
C LYS A 79 8.47 -1.46 18.57
N ARG A 80 9.28 -0.95 17.65
CA ARG A 80 10.74 -0.97 17.72
C ARG A 80 11.23 0.43 18.06
#